data_AF-A0A392TTW2-F1
#
_entry.id   AF-A0A392TTW2-F1
#
_cell.length_a   1.000
_cell.length_b   1.000
_cell.length_c   1.000
_cell.angle_alpha   90.00
_cell.angle_beta   90.00
_cell.angle_gamma   90.00
#
_symmetry.space_group_name_H-M   'P 1'
#
loop_
_entity.id
_entity.type
_entity.pdbx_description
1 polymer ?
#
loop_
_entity_poly.entity_id
_entity_poly.type
_entity_poly.pdbx_seq_one_letter_code
_entity_poly.pdbx_strand_id
1 'polypeptide(L)' 'MRCTEEDKTTLGSYMLREEANHWWKNARQRLGASGMVITWEMFKRELWVKYFPADVRNRKVVEFLELKQGNMTVAEY' A
#
# COMPACT_ATOMS: atom_id res chain seq x y z
N MET A 1 -13.56 21.20 -2.41
CA MET A 1 -12.10 21.04 -2.56
C MET A 1 -11.86 19.93 -3.58
N ARG A 2 -11.21 20.21 -4.72
CA ARG A 2 -10.83 19.15 -5.67
C ARG A 2 -9.43 18.67 -5.28
N CYS A 3 -9.30 17.40 -4.87
CA CYS A 3 -8.04 16.78 -4.51
C CYS A 3 -7.39 16.22 -5.80
N THR A 4 -6.24 16.76 -6.18
CA THR A 4 -5.48 16.30 -7.35
C THR A 4 -4.76 14.96 -7.05
N GLU A 5 -4.27 14.27 -8.08
CA GLU A 5 -3.50 13.02 -7.87
C GLU A 5 -2.19 13.24 -7.10
N GLU A 6 -1.59 14.43 -7.22
CA GLU A 6 -0.43 14.86 -6.41
C GLU A 6 -0.83 15.11 -4.95
N ASP A 7 -1.98 15.74 -4.71
CA ASP A 7 -2.50 15.94 -3.35
C ASP A 7 -2.75 14.60 -2.67
N LYS A 8 -3.36 13.64 -3.37
CA LYS A 8 -3.59 12.27 -2.86
C LYS A 8 -2.28 11.58 -2.48
N THR A 9 -1.28 11.67 -3.35
CA THR A 9 0.05 11.08 -3.09
C THR A 9 0.72 11.70 -1.87
N THR A 10 0.65 13.03 -1.76
CA THR A 10 1.21 13.76 -0.63
C THR A 10 0.50 13.37 0.67
N LEU A 11 -0.84 13.41 0.69
CA LEU A 11 -1.65 13.04 1.85
C LEU A 11 -1.45 11.59 2.27
N GLY A 12 -1.43 10.65 1.32
CA GLY A 12 -1.18 9.24 1.60
C GLY A 12 0.21 9.00 2.18
N SER A 13 1.22 9.72 1.70
CA SER A 13 2.58 9.61 2.24
C SER A 13 2.72 10.11 3.69
N TYR A 14 1.90 11.06 4.13
CA TYR A 14 1.89 11.53 5.52
C TYR A 14 1.40 10.47 6.52
N MET A 15 0.65 9.48 6.05
CA MET A 15 0.18 8.38 6.91
C MET A 15 1.24 7.30 7.15
N LEU A 16 2.35 7.33 6.40
CA LEU A 16 3.44 6.38 6.58
C LEU A 16 4.23 6.69 7.85
N ARG A 17 4.50 5.66 8.65
CA ARG A 17 5.23 5.77 9.92
C ARG A 17 6.53 4.98 9.83
N GLU A 18 7.53 5.42 10.59
CA GLU A 18 8.77 4.69 10.85
C GLU A 18 9.46 4.16 9.56
N GLU A 19 9.63 2.84 9.41
CA GLU A 19 10.29 2.21 8.26
C GLU A 19 9.60 2.57 6.94
N ALA A 20 8.27 2.64 6.92
CA ALA A 20 7.53 2.96 5.72
C ALA A 20 7.75 4.40 5.24
N ASN A 21 7.91 5.34 6.17
CA ASN A 21 8.25 6.71 5.81
C ASN A 21 9.69 6.80 5.26
N HIS A 22 10.65 6.12 5.90
CA HIS A 22 12.04 6.09 5.42
C HIS A 22 12.16 5.44 4.05
N TRP A 23 11.49 4.30 3.84
CA TRP A 23 11.43 3.63 2.55
C TRP A 23 10.82 4.54 1.47
N TRP A 24 9.69 5.18 1.76
CA TRP A 24 9.00 6.02 0.77
C TRP A 24 9.84 7.24 0.35
N LYS A 25 10.59 7.86 1.27
CA LYS A 25 11.53 8.95 0.92
C LYS A 25 12.57 8.50 -0.11
N ASN A 26 13.13 7.29 0.06
CA ASN A 26 14.10 6.73 -0.88
C ASN A 26 13.44 6.34 -2.22
N ALA A 27 12.26 5.71 -2.18
CA ALA A 27 11.50 5.36 -3.38
C ALA A 27 11.10 6.60 -4.20
N ARG A 28 10.66 7.66 -3.51
CA ARG A 28 10.32 8.95 -4.12
C ARG A 28 11.50 9.60 -4.82
N GLN A 29 12.70 9.58 -4.22
CA GLN A 29 13.91 10.08 -4.87
C GLN A 29 14.24 9.30 -6.15
N ARG A 30 14.16 7.96 -6.09
CA ARG A 30 14.39 7.09 -7.26
C ARG A 30 13.37 7.34 -8.37
N LEU A 31 12.09 7.50 -8.05
CA LEU A 31 11.03 7.73 -9.02
C LEU A 31 11.07 9.15 -9.62
N GLY A 32 11.38 10.15 -8.79
CA GLY A 32 11.46 11.55 -9.20
C GLY A 32 12.73 11.92 -9.98
N ALA A 33 13.73 11.02 -10.05
CA ALA A 33 14.98 11.25 -10.78
C ALA A 33 14.77 11.55 -12.28
N SER A 34 13.64 11.16 -12.86
CA SER A 34 13.26 11.45 -14.26
C SER A 34 12.50 12.77 -14.43
N GLY A 35 12.24 13.53 -13.35
CA GLY A 35 11.38 14.71 -13.38
C GLY A 35 9.89 14.42 -13.56
N MET A 36 9.49 13.13 -13.53
CA MET A 36 8.10 12.71 -13.66
C MET A 36 7.32 13.00 -12.37
N VAL A 37 6.11 13.54 -12.53
CA VAL A 37 5.13 13.67 -11.43
C VAL A 37 4.75 12.27 -10.94
N ILE A 38 4.90 12.04 -9.63
CA ILE A 38 4.51 10.78 -9.00
C ILE A 38 3.00 10.82 -8.77
N THR A 39 2.28 10.03 -9.54
CA THR A 39 0.82 9.91 -9.42
C THR A 39 0.44 8.99 -8.26
N TRP A 40 -0.83 9.08 -7.84
CA TRP A 40 -1.39 8.21 -6.81
C TRP A 40 -1.28 6.72 -7.15
N GLU A 41 -1.49 6.38 -8.42
CA GLU A 41 -1.36 4.99 -8.89
C GLU A 41 0.08 4.47 -8.78
N MET A 42 1.08 5.30 -9.04
CA MET A 42 2.48 4.93 -8.85
C MET A 42 2.81 4.70 -7.38
N PHE A 43 2.35 5.59 -6.49
CA PHE A 43 2.50 5.42 -5.05
C PHE A 43 1.88 4.10 -4.56
N LYS A 44 0.61 3.84 -4.93
CA LYS A 44 -0.06 2.58 -4.58
C LYS A 44 0.72 1.38 -5.11
N ARG A 45 1.18 1.41 -6.36
CA ARG A 45 1.94 0.30 -6.95
C ARG A 45 3.21 0.00 -6.17
N GLU A 46 4.04 1.00 -5.86
CA GLU A 46 5.26 0.79 -5.08
C GLU A 46 4.96 0.25 -3.68
N LEU A 47 3.91 0.79 -3.02
CA LEU A 47 3.49 0.36 -1.70
C LEU A 47 3.03 -1.11 -1.70
N TRP A 48 2.24 -1.50 -2.70
CA TRP A 48 1.80 -2.89 -2.88
C TRP A 48 2.97 -3.83 -3.16
N VAL A 49 3.93 -3.43 -4.00
CA VAL A 49 5.12 -4.25 -4.28
C VAL A 49 5.96 -4.47 -3.01
N LYS A 50 6.15 -3.43 -2.19
CA LYS A 50 6.98 -3.51 -0.98
C LYS A 50 6.31 -4.27 0.17
N TYR A 51 5.04 -3.99 0.46
CA TYR A 51 4.37 -4.48 1.68
C TYR A 51 3.35 -5.58 1.44
N PHE A 52 2.88 -5.73 0.21
CA PHE A 52 1.93 -6.78 -0.14
C PHE A 52 2.34 -7.54 -1.41
N PRO A 53 3.56 -8.10 -1.43
CA PRO A 53 4.09 -8.85 -2.58
C PRO A 53 3.29 -10.13 -2.87
N ALA A 54 3.55 -10.74 -4.02
CA ALA A 54 2.75 -11.86 -4.53
C ALA A 54 2.69 -13.05 -3.56
N ASP A 55 3.77 -13.37 -2.85
CA ASP A 55 3.82 -14.43 -1.85
C ASP A 55 2.92 -14.11 -0.64
N VAL A 56 2.93 -12.86 -0.14
CA VAL A 56 2.06 -12.42 0.95
C VAL A 56 0.59 -12.48 0.50
N ARG A 57 0.31 -12.04 -0.74
CA ARG A 57 -1.05 -12.15 -1.32
C ARG A 57 -1.51 -13.59 -1.44
N ASN A 58 -0.66 -14.47 -1.96
CA ASN A 58 -0.99 -15.88 -2.13
C ASN A 58 -1.24 -16.55 -0.76
N ARG A 59 -0.46 -16.20 0.27
CA ARG A 59 -0.72 -16.65 1.65
C ARG A 59 -2.08 -16.16 2.16
N LYS A 60 -2.42 -14.88 1.94
CA LYS A 60 -3.75 -14.35 2.30
C LYS A 60 -4.90 -15.02 1.56
N VAL A 61 -4.72 -15.40 0.30
CA VAL A 61 -5.71 -16.19 -0.45
C VAL A 61 -5.90 -17.56 0.18
N VAL A 62 -4.83 -18.25 0.54
CA VAL A 62 -4.92 -19.56 1.22
C VAL A 62 -5.61 -19.41 2.59
N GLU A 63 -5.18 -18.44 3.41
CA GLU A 63 -5.83 -18.15 4.70
C GLU A 63 -7.34 -17.90 4.55
N PHE A 64 -7.74 -17.17 3.50
CA PHE A 64 -9.15 -16.90 3.22
C PHE A 64 -9.92 -18.15 2.76
N LEU A 65 -9.33 -18.98 1.89
CA LEU A 65 -9.95 -20.22 1.43
C LEU A 65 -10.12 -21.26 2.55
N GLU A 66 -9.19 -21.26 3.50
CA GLU A 66 -9.23 -22.15 4.66
C GLU A 66 -10.02 -21.58 5.84
N LEU A 67 -10.51 -20.34 5.72
CA LEU A 67 -11.29 -19.68 6.76
C LEU A 67 -12.58 -20.46 7.00
N LYS A 68 -12.79 -20.87 8.26
CA LYS A 68 -14.01 -21.52 8.73
C LYS A 68 -14.51 -20.75 9.94
N GLN A 69 -15.81 -20.53 10.03
CA GLN A 69 -16.41 -19.80 11.15
C GLN A 69 -15.99 -20.37 12.51
N GLY A 70 -15.99 -21.71 12.65
CA GLY A 70 -15.63 -22.34 13.92
C GLY A 70 -16.49 -21.83 15.07
N ASN A 71 -15.85 -21.24 16.08
CA ASN A 71 -16.53 -20.63 17.24
C ASN A 71 -16.71 -19.10 17.12
N MET A 72 -16.36 -18.49 15.98
CA MET A 72 -16.52 -17.06 15.75
C MET A 72 -18.00 -16.70 15.58
N THR A 73 -18.37 -15.50 16.02
CA THR A 73 -19.68 -14.96 15.65
C THR A 73 -19.71 -14.70 14.13
N VAL A 74 -20.90 -14.69 13.54
CA VAL A 74 -21.07 -14.40 12.11
C VAL A 74 -20.56 -13.01 11.73
N ALA A 75 -20.47 -12.08 12.68
CA ALA A 75 -19.92 -10.74 12.44
C ALA A 75 -18.39 -10.70 12.41
N GLU A 76 -17.73 -11.64 13.11
CA GLU A 76 -16.27 -11.75 13.15
C GLU A 76 -15.71 -12.61 12.02
N TYR A 77 -16.48 -13.59 11.56
CA TYR A 77 -16.17 -14.43 10.39
C TYR A 77 -16.40 -13.69 9.08
#